data_AF-A0A3D1R3R6-F1
#
_entry.id   AF-A0A3D1R3R6-F1
#
_cell.length_a   1.000
_cell.length_b   1.000
_cell.length_c   1.000
_cell.angle_alpha   90.00
_cell.angle_beta   90.00
_cell.angle_gamma   90.00
#
_symmetry.space_group_name_H-M   'P 1'
#
loop_
_entity.id
_entity.type
_entity.pdbx_description
1 polymer ?
#
loop_
_entity_poly.entity_id
_entity_poly.type
_entity_poly.pdbx_seq_one_letter_code
_entity_poly.pdbx_strand_id
1 'polypeptide(L)'
;MKRAALSRRVLVATALLVGAGCAAPATTYRPVHAAPTELTVRYGDEFEVWAADAPVARGLRYQGLDEVVRCVPEAKRHAEAASRSGSAAGVLSGFSIGLAVGGLAGLSGFAFEDDRVTAAFLVSGVVIEALAIVLGGQSLSQKAKANGHALDAVNLYNDAVGYDGRGCGPAVAPPSLP
;
A
#
# COMPACT_ATOMS: atom_id res chain seq x y z
N MET A 1 -19.02 -18.07 39.23
CA MET A 1 -17.97 -18.78 38.48
C MET A 1 -18.22 -18.96 36.96
N LYS A 2 -19.38 -18.58 36.39
CA LYS A 2 -19.64 -18.72 34.94
C LYS A 2 -19.10 -17.57 34.05
N ARG A 3 -18.77 -16.40 34.62
CA ARG A 3 -18.32 -15.21 33.87
C ARG A 3 -16.88 -15.31 33.32
N ALA A 4 -15.98 -16.03 34.01
CA ALA A 4 -14.59 -16.20 33.59
C ALA A 4 -14.41 -17.14 32.38
N ALA A 5 -15.35 -18.05 32.14
CA ALA A 5 -15.30 -18.97 31.00
C ALA A 5 -15.76 -18.33 29.69
N LEU A 6 -16.60 -17.29 29.76
CA LEU A 6 -17.12 -16.59 28.60
C LEU A 6 -16.08 -15.61 28.03
N SER A 7 -15.35 -14.89 28.89
CA SER A 7 -14.29 -13.96 28.47
C SER A 7 -13.14 -14.66 27.75
N ARG A 8 -12.77 -15.86 28.21
CA ARG A 8 -11.68 -16.65 27.60
C ARG A 8 -12.05 -17.21 26.22
N ARG A 9 -13.33 -17.50 25.98
CA ARG A 9 -13.82 -18.02 24.69
C ARG A 9 -13.98 -16.92 23.64
N VAL A 10 -14.39 -15.72 24.05
CA VAL A 10 -14.46 -14.56 23.16
C VAL A 10 -13.06 -14.13 22.72
N LEU A 11 -12.08 -14.12 23.62
CA LEU A 11 -10.69 -13.75 23.29
C LEU A 11 -10.04 -14.68 22.25
N VAL A 12 -10.34 -15.99 22.32
CA VAL A 12 -9.82 -17.00 21.38
C VAL A 12 -10.51 -16.91 20.01
N ALA A 13 -11.81 -16.58 19.97
CA ALA A 13 -12.53 -16.39 18.71
C ALA A 13 -12.05 -15.14 17.94
N THR A 14 -11.73 -14.05 18.64
CA THR A 14 -11.19 -12.83 18.01
C THR A 14 -9.76 -13.05 17.49
N ALA A 15 -8.93 -13.82 18.18
CA ALA A 15 -7.58 -14.16 17.71
C ALA A 15 -7.57 -15.01 16.43
N LEU A 16 -8.57 -15.88 16.24
CA LEU A 16 -8.71 -16.71 15.04
C LEU A 16 -9.17 -15.90 13.80
N LEU A 17 -9.91 -14.82 13.98
CA LEU A 17 -10.34 -13.94 12.89
C LEU A 17 -9.22 -13.03 12.37
N VAL A 18 -8.25 -12.66 13.21
CA VAL A 18 -7.04 -11.91 12.78
C VAL A 18 -6.08 -12.81 12.00
N GLY A 19 -6.04 -14.12 12.31
CA GLY A 19 -5.16 -15.09 11.63
C GLY A 19 -5.66 -15.57 10.25
N ALA A 20 -6.95 -15.43 9.96
CA ALA A 20 -7.53 -15.79 8.66
C ALA A 20 -7.43 -14.65 7.64
N GLY A 21 -6.33 -13.88 7.69
CA GLY A 21 -6.06 -12.79 6.75
C GLY A 21 -6.17 -13.30 5.31
N CYS A 22 -7.02 -12.63 4.53
CA CYS A 22 -7.23 -12.89 3.12
C CYS A 22 -5.88 -13.06 2.41
N ALA A 23 -5.56 -14.29 1.99
CA ALA A 23 -4.46 -14.52 1.09
C ALA A 23 -4.74 -13.71 -0.19
N ALA A 24 -3.98 -12.65 -0.42
CA ALA A 24 -4.06 -11.93 -1.68
C ALA A 24 -3.62 -12.88 -2.81
N PRO A 25 -4.35 -12.96 -3.93
CA PRO A 25 -3.88 -13.74 -5.07
C PRO A 25 -2.57 -13.13 -5.57
N ALA A 26 -1.47 -13.85 -5.35
CA ALA A 26 -0.16 -13.49 -5.87
C ALA A 26 -0.12 -13.80 -7.36
N THR A 27 -0.16 -12.77 -8.21
CA THR A 27 0.06 -12.93 -9.64
C THR A 27 1.54 -12.72 -9.94
N THR A 28 2.28 -13.80 -10.15
CA THR A 28 3.71 -13.72 -10.48
C THR A 28 3.88 -13.44 -11.97
N TYR A 29 3.67 -12.18 -12.39
CA TYR A 29 4.07 -11.74 -13.73
C TYR A 29 5.56 -11.36 -13.71
N ARG A 30 6.36 -12.04 -14.54
CA ARG A 30 7.75 -11.69 -14.81
C ARG A 30 7.93 -11.60 -16.32
N PRO A 31 8.25 -10.42 -16.88
CA PRO A 31 8.51 -10.31 -18.31
C PRO A 31 9.74 -11.14 -18.68
N VAL A 32 9.62 -11.91 -19.77
CA VAL A 32 10.67 -12.81 -20.28
C VAL A 32 11.73 -12.04 -21.09
N HIS A 33 11.32 -10.91 -21.67
CA HIS A 33 12.19 -10.01 -22.43
C HIS A 33 11.87 -8.57 -22.03
N ALA A 34 12.87 -7.85 -21.55
CA ALA A 34 12.81 -6.41 -21.31
C ALA A 34 14.12 -5.80 -21.80
N ALA A 35 14.06 -4.68 -22.51
CA ALA A 35 15.29 -3.97 -22.87
C ALA A 35 16.02 -3.48 -21.61
N PRO A 36 17.35 -3.26 -21.63
CA PRO A 36 18.12 -2.86 -20.45
C PRO A 36 17.59 -1.61 -19.73
N THR A 37 16.89 -0.74 -20.47
CA THR A 37 16.31 0.50 -19.95
C THR A 37 14.79 0.45 -19.86
N GLU A 38 14.15 -0.66 -20.21
CA GLU A 38 12.71 -0.81 -20.10
C GLU A 38 12.32 -1.03 -18.63
N LEU A 39 11.32 -0.27 -18.18
CA LEU A 39 10.79 -0.41 -16.85
C LEU A 39 9.72 -1.50 -16.83
N THR A 40 9.82 -2.39 -15.86
CA THR A 40 8.88 -3.47 -15.67
C THR A 40 8.24 -3.37 -14.30
N VAL A 41 6.97 -3.77 -14.23
CA VAL A 41 6.21 -3.80 -12.98
C VAL A 41 6.09 -5.24 -12.52
N ARG A 42 6.36 -5.45 -11.23
CA ARG A 42 6.20 -6.74 -10.56
C ARG A 42 5.26 -6.56 -9.38
N TYR A 43 4.42 -7.57 -9.17
CA TYR A 43 3.57 -7.69 -8.00
C TYR A 43 3.95 -8.96 -7.25
N GLY A 44 4.69 -8.78 -6.16
CA GLY A 44 4.92 -9.82 -5.15
C GLY A 44 4.05 -9.52 -3.94
N ASP A 45 4.69 -9.14 -2.83
CA ASP A 45 4.01 -8.64 -1.62
C ASP A 45 3.63 -7.16 -1.73
N GLU A 46 4.36 -6.40 -2.53
CA GLU A 46 4.07 -5.01 -2.87
C GLU A 46 4.30 -4.74 -4.36
N PHE A 47 3.83 -3.56 -4.82
CA PHE A 47 4.11 -3.09 -6.17
C PHE A 47 5.57 -2.67 -6.24
N GLU A 48 6.30 -3.21 -7.20
CA GLU A 48 7.68 -2.86 -7.45
C GLU A 48 7.89 -2.50 -8.92
N VAL A 49 8.63 -1.42 -9.16
CA VAL A 49 9.13 -1.03 -10.49
C VAL A 49 10.59 -1.42 -10.57
N TRP A 50 10.96 -2.06 -11.68
CA TRP A 50 12.28 -2.61 -11.94
C TRP A 50 12.83 -2.10 -13.27
N ALA A 51 14.12 -1.79 -13.32
CA ALA A 51 14.88 -1.61 -14.56
C ALA A 51 15.80 -2.83 -14.71
N ALA A 52 15.55 -3.68 -15.72
CA ALA A 52 16.19 -4.99 -15.85
C ALA A 52 16.15 -5.81 -14.55
N ASP A 53 17.29 -5.96 -13.86
CA ASP A 53 17.44 -6.72 -12.61
C ASP A 53 17.64 -5.83 -11.37
N ALA A 54 17.44 -4.51 -11.48
CA ALA A 54 17.53 -3.58 -10.37
C ALA A 54 16.15 -2.99 -10.02
N PRO A 55 15.69 -3.10 -8.76
CA PRO A 55 14.47 -2.41 -8.33
C PRO A 55 14.74 -0.91 -8.26
N VAL A 56 13.91 -0.12 -8.94
CA VAL A 56 14.04 1.35 -9.00
C VAL A 56 13.08 2.08 -8.08
N ALA A 57 11.89 1.50 -7.85
CA ALA A 57 10.92 2.04 -6.92
C ALA A 57 10.11 0.90 -6.30
N ARG A 58 9.79 1.00 -5.01
CA ARG A 58 9.03 -0.04 -4.30
C ARG A 58 7.96 0.56 -3.39
N GLY A 59 6.96 -0.25 -3.12
CA GLY A 59 5.92 0.02 -2.15
C GLY A 59 5.03 1.19 -2.54
N LEU A 60 4.28 1.67 -1.55
CA LEU A 60 3.17 2.60 -1.79
C LEU A 60 3.60 3.98 -2.28
N ARG A 61 4.83 4.41 -2.01
CA ARG A 61 5.29 5.79 -2.23
C ARG A 61 6.07 5.98 -3.53
N TYR A 62 6.49 4.91 -4.20
CA TYR A 62 7.20 4.99 -5.48
C TYR A 62 8.40 5.97 -5.50
N GLN A 63 9.10 6.10 -4.36
CA GLN A 63 10.25 6.99 -4.26
C GLN A 63 11.34 6.54 -5.23
N GLY A 64 11.94 7.49 -5.95
CA GLY A 64 12.96 7.19 -6.97
C GLY A 64 12.42 7.09 -8.40
N LEU A 65 11.10 6.90 -8.57
CA LEU A 65 10.51 6.71 -9.89
C LEU A 65 10.62 7.98 -10.73
N ASP A 66 10.39 9.16 -10.14
CA ASP A 66 10.41 10.45 -10.81
C ASP A 66 11.82 10.82 -11.30
N GLU A 67 12.87 10.42 -10.60
CA GLU A 67 14.25 10.57 -11.09
C GLU A 67 14.56 9.65 -12.27
N VAL A 68 14.03 8.43 -12.26
CA VAL A 68 14.27 7.44 -13.31
C VAL A 68 13.57 7.81 -14.61
N VAL A 69 12.36 8.38 -14.54
CA VAL A 69 11.57 8.78 -15.72
C VAL A 69 11.72 10.26 -16.07
N ARG A 70 12.64 10.99 -15.44
CA ARG A 70 12.77 12.46 -15.52
C ARG A 70 12.90 13.04 -16.93
N CYS A 71 13.39 12.26 -17.88
CA CYS A 71 13.58 12.67 -19.28
C CYS A 71 12.27 12.70 -20.07
N VAL A 72 11.20 12.11 -19.54
CA VAL A 72 9.86 12.13 -20.12
C VAL A 72 8.98 12.96 -19.18
N PRO A 73 8.74 14.26 -19.48
CA PRO A 73 8.07 15.17 -18.55
C PRO A 73 6.71 14.66 -18.08
N GLU A 74 5.94 14.03 -18.96
CA GLU A 74 4.63 13.48 -18.62
C GLU A 74 4.73 12.29 -17.66
N ALA A 75 5.64 11.35 -17.93
CA ALA A 75 5.93 10.23 -17.03
C ALA A 75 6.35 10.74 -15.64
N LYS A 76 7.19 11.79 -15.58
CA LYS A 76 7.61 12.42 -14.33
C LYS A 76 6.43 12.97 -13.53
N ARG A 77 5.48 13.68 -14.17
CA ARG A 77 4.29 14.20 -13.48
C ARG A 77 3.47 13.07 -12.85
N HIS A 78 3.33 11.95 -13.56
CA HIS A 78 2.61 10.77 -13.06
C HIS A 78 3.39 10.12 -11.90
N ALA A 79 4.72 9.99 -11.99
CA ALA A 79 5.55 9.48 -10.89
C ALA A 79 5.42 10.34 -9.62
N GLU A 80 5.46 11.67 -9.74
CA GLU A 80 5.24 12.58 -8.60
C GLU A 80 3.82 12.46 -8.04
N ALA A 81 2.80 12.32 -8.90
CA ALA A 81 1.42 12.12 -8.47
C ALA A 81 1.24 10.77 -7.75
N ALA A 82 1.94 9.73 -8.19
CA ALA A 82 1.98 8.43 -7.53
C ALA A 82 2.57 8.57 -6.12
N SER A 83 3.69 9.27 -5.98
CA SER A 83 4.35 9.50 -4.69
C SER A 83 3.49 10.32 -3.71
N ARG A 84 2.84 11.38 -4.19
CA ARG A 84 1.89 12.16 -3.37
C ARG A 84 0.72 11.32 -2.88
N SER A 85 0.09 10.56 -3.79
CA SER A 85 -1.06 9.70 -3.46
C SER A 85 -0.65 8.58 -2.51
N GLY A 86 0.50 7.97 -2.75
CA GLY A 86 1.11 6.95 -1.90
C GLY A 86 1.41 7.41 -0.49
N SER A 87 1.96 8.62 -0.36
CA SER A 87 2.24 9.26 0.93
C SER A 87 0.96 9.54 1.70
N ALA A 88 -0.06 10.10 1.03
CA ALA A 88 -1.38 10.31 1.63
C ALA A 88 -2.01 9.00 2.08
N ALA A 89 -1.93 7.94 1.25
CA ALA A 89 -2.43 6.63 1.59
C ALA A 89 -1.74 6.05 2.83
N GLY A 90 -0.42 6.18 2.94
CA GLY A 90 0.35 5.74 4.10
C GLY A 90 -0.06 6.45 5.39
N VAL A 91 -0.22 7.77 5.34
CA VAL A 91 -0.67 8.58 6.50
C VAL A 91 -2.08 8.18 6.93
N LEU A 92 -3.03 8.09 6.00
CA LEU A 92 -4.41 7.67 6.26
C LEU A 92 -4.46 6.25 6.85
N SER A 93 -3.64 5.33 6.32
CA SER A 93 -3.55 3.96 6.85
C SER A 93 -3.02 3.95 8.28
N GLY A 94 -2.01 4.76 8.59
CA GLY A 94 -1.46 4.88 9.94
C GLY A 94 -2.49 5.38 10.94
N PHE A 95 -3.25 6.43 10.60
CA PHE A 95 -4.34 6.92 11.43
C PHE A 95 -5.48 5.91 11.57
N SER A 96 -5.87 5.26 10.48
CA SER A 96 -6.90 4.21 10.50
C SER A 96 -6.53 3.07 11.46
N ILE A 97 -5.30 2.55 11.37
CA ILE A 97 -4.81 1.49 12.28
C ILE A 97 -4.77 2.00 13.72
N GLY A 98 -4.24 3.20 13.95
CA GLY A 98 -4.16 3.79 15.30
C GLY A 98 -5.55 3.98 15.94
N LEU A 99 -6.53 4.46 15.16
CA LEU A 99 -7.90 4.61 15.63
C LEU A 99 -8.57 3.25 15.84
N ALA A 100 -8.39 2.26 14.97
CA ALA A 100 -8.95 0.93 15.19
C ALA A 100 -8.43 0.33 16.50
N VAL A 101 -7.11 0.35 16.72
CA VAL A 101 -6.54 -0.12 17.99
C VAL A 101 -7.04 0.69 19.19
N GLY A 102 -7.17 2.01 19.04
CA GLY A 102 -7.73 2.88 20.08
C GLY A 102 -9.22 2.66 20.34
N GLY A 103 -10.01 2.35 19.31
CA GLY A 103 -11.44 2.07 19.37
C GLY A 103 -11.75 0.84 20.20
N LEU A 104 -10.89 -0.18 20.12
CA LEU A 104 -10.94 -1.36 20.98
C LEU A 104 -10.84 -1.02 22.48
N ALA A 105 -10.24 0.12 22.85
CA ALA A 105 -10.23 0.57 24.24
C ALA A 105 -11.63 0.89 24.76
N GLY A 106 -12.62 1.13 23.89
CA GLY A 106 -14.03 1.23 24.28
C GLY A 106 -14.57 -0.03 24.98
N LEU A 107 -13.97 -1.20 24.75
CA LEU A 107 -14.30 -2.43 25.48
C LEU A 107 -13.89 -2.39 26.95
N SER A 108 -13.01 -1.47 27.35
CA SER A 108 -12.67 -1.24 28.77
C SER A 108 -13.88 -0.75 29.58
N GLY A 109 -14.94 -0.28 28.92
CA GLY A 109 -16.22 0.03 29.54
C GLY A 109 -16.78 -1.10 30.41
N PHE A 110 -16.55 -2.36 30.03
CA PHE A 110 -17.00 -3.52 30.81
C PHE A 110 -16.30 -3.71 32.16
N ALA A 111 -15.24 -2.95 32.44
CA ALA A 111 -14.60 -2.94 33.75
C ALA A 111 -15.39 -2.11 34.78
N PHE A 112 -16.35 -1.30 34.34
CA PHE A 112 -17.17 -0.47 35.21
C PHE A 112 -18.51 -1.14 35.53
N GLU A 113 -18.99 -0.96 36.77
CA GLU A 113 -20.31 -1.46 37.20
C GLU A 113 -21.45 -0.50 36.83
N ASP A 114 -21.12 0.76 36.52
CA ASP A 114 -22.08 1.78 36.12
C ASP A 114 -22.44 1.61 34.63
N ASP A 115 -23.72 1.36 34.35
CA ASP A 115 -24.25 1.17 32.99
C ASP A 115 -24.05 2.40 32.10
N ARG A 116 -24.11 3.62 32.64
CA ARG A 116 -23.91 4.85 31.86
C ARG A 116 -22.45 5.01 31.47
N VAL A 117 -21.53 4.70 32.38
CA VAL A 117 -20.09 4.71 32.10
C VAL A 117 -19.75 3.63 31.07
N THR A 118 -20.26 2.41 31.26
CA THR A 118 -20.11 1.30 30.31
C THR A 118 -20.60 1.69 28.93
N ALA A 119 -21.82 2.24 28.83
CA ALA A 119 -22.40 2.67 27.57
C ALA A 119 -21.58 3.79 26.91
N ALA A 120 -21.09 4.76 27.68
CA ALA A 120 -20.25 5.84 27.16
C ALA A 120 -18.99 5.30 26.49
N PHE A 121 -18.24 4.41 27.15
CA PHE A 121 -17.03 3.80 26.59
C PHE A 121 -17.32 2.98 25.32
N LEU A 122 -18.39 2.18 25.32
CA LEU A 122 -18.76 1.39 24.15
C LEU A 122 -19.16 2.26 22.96
N VAL A 123 -19.98 3.29 23.19
CA VAL A 123 -20.40 4.24 22.14
C VAL A 123 -19.18 5.00 21.59
N SER A 124 -18.29 5.47 22.46
CA SER A 124 -17.04 6.10 22.03
C SER A 124 -16.18 5.18 21.18
N GLY A 125 -16.04 3.90 21.58
CA GLY A 125 -15.33 2.89 20.80
C GLY A 125 -15.93 2.70 19.40
N VAL A 126 -17.24 2.54 19.31
CA VAL A 126 -17.95 2.39 18.02
C VAL A 126 -17.76 3.60 17.11
N VAL A 127 -17.83 4.82 17.66
CA VAL A 127 -17.61 6.06 16.88
C VAL A 127 -16.17 6.13 16.35
N ILE A 128 -15.18 5.78 17.18
CA ILE A 128 -13.77 5.75 16.78
C ILE A 128 -13.54 4.70 15.67
N GLU A 129 -14.13 3.51 15.79
CA GLU A 129 -14.05 2.46 14.76
C GLU A 129 -14.68 2.90 13.43
N ALA A 130 -15.83 3.58 13.47
CA ALA A 130 -16.44 4.13 12.27
C ALA A 130 -15.50 5.11 11.54
N LEU A 131 -14.80 5.97 12.28
CA LEU A 131 -13.78 6.86 11.72
C LEU A 131 -12.58 6.09 11.16
N ALA A 132 -12.12 5.05 11.85
CA ALA A 132 -11.03 4.20 11.40
C ALA A 132 -11.34 3.55 10.04
N ILE A 133 -12.56 3.06 9.85
CA ILE A 133 -13.03 2.45 8.59
C ILE A 133 -13.04 3.48 7.46
N VAL A 134 -13.56 4.69 7.70
CA VAL A 134 -13.61 5.75 6.66
C VAL A 134 -12.21 6.14 6.20
N LEU A 135 -11.28 6.35 7.13
CA LEU A 135 -9.89 6.67 6.79
C LEU A 135 -9.19 5.50 6.08
N GLY A 136 -9.48 4.26 6.50
CA GLY A 136 -9.00 3.05 5.85
C GLY A 136 -9.48 2.95 4.40
N GLY A 137 -10.76 3.21 4.15
CA GLY A 137 -11.33 3.26 2.80
C GLY A 137 -10.70 4.34 1.93
N GLN A 138 -10.48 5.54 2.47
CA GLN A 138 -9.76 6.60 1.77
C GLN A 138 -8.30 6.22 1.48
N SER A 139 -7.63 5.54 2.42
CA SER A 139 -6.28 5.00 2.20
C SER A 139 -6.27 4.07 0.99
N LEU A 140 -7.19 3.10 0.91
CA LEU A 140 -7.30 2.18 -0.22
C LEU A 140 -7.52 2.90 -1.55
N SER A 141 -8.40 3.92 -1.57
CA SER A 141 -8.63 4.75 -2.76
C SER A 141 -7.34 5.46 -3.22
N GLN A 142 -6.57 6.01 -2.28
CA GLN A 142 -5.32 6.69 -2.59
C GLN A 142 -4.22 5.71 -3.02
N LYS A 143 -4.18 4.47 -2.49
CA LYS A 143 -3.29 3.41 -2.99
C LYS A 143 -3.62 3.07 -4.44
N ALA A 144 -4.89 2.93 -4.79
CA ALA A 144 -5.30 2.64 -6.17
C ALA A 144 -4.87 3.75 -7.14
N LYS A 145 -5.03 5.02 -6.77
CA LYS A 145 -4.53 6.15 -7.57
C LYS A 145 -3.00 6.16 -7.69
N ALA A 146 -2.29 5.85 -6.59
CA ALA A 146 -0.84 5.76 -6.61
C ALA A 146 -0.36 4.70 -7.63
N ASN A 147 -0.96 3.51 -7.59
CA ASN A 147 -0.65 2.43 -8.51
C ASN A 147 -0.99 2.80 -9.96
N GLY A 148 -2.14 3.46 -10.20
CA GLY A 148 -2.53 3.93 -11.54
C GLY A 148 -1.53 4.93 -12.11
N HIS A 149 -1.17 5.95 -11.33
CA HIS A 149 -0.16 6.92 -11.76
C HIS A 149 1.22 6.29 -11.95
N ALA A 150 1.62 5.31 -11.13
CA ALA A 150 2.88 4.60 -11.33
C ALA A 150 2.88 3.80 -12.65
N LEU A 151 1.78 3.13 -12.98
CA LEU A 151 1.62 2.40 -14.24
C LEU A 151 1.67 3.35 -15.45
N ASP A 152 0.97 4.48 -15.39
CA ASP A 152 1.01 5.50 -16.44
C ASP A 152 2.44 6.03 -16.63
N ALA A 153 3.16 6.30 -15.54
CA ALA A 153 4.54 6.76 -15.60
C ALA A 153 5.47 5.75 -16.29
N VAL A 154 5.33 4.46 -15.95
CA VAL A 154 6.08 3.37 -16.58
C VAL A 154 5.73 3.24 -18.06
N ASN A 155 4.44 3.26 -18.41
CA ASN A 155 3.99 3.13 -19.80
C ASN A 155 4.48 4.30 -20.66
N LEU A 156 4.27 5.54 -20.20
CA LEU A 156 4.71 6.74 -20.93
C LEU A 156 6.23 6.78 -21.10
N TYR A 157 6.96 6.34 -20.09
CA TYR A 157 8.41 6.22 -20.18
C TYR A 157 8.83 5.16 -21.20
N ASN A 158 8.25 3.96 -21.13
CA ASN A 158 8.56 2.88 -22.06
C ASN A 158 8.14 3.22 -23.49
N ASP A 159 7.04 3.95 -23.70
CA ASP A 159 6.62 4.40 -25.03
C ASP A 159 7.60 5.43 -25.62
N ALA A 160 8.15 6.31 -24.78
CA ALA A 160 9.11 7.32 -25.20
C ALA A 160 10.54 6.78 -25.38
N VAL A 161 10.93 5.74 -24.63
CA VAL A 161 12.31 5.25 -24.51
C VAL A 161 12.51 3.87 -25.16
N GLY A 162 11.46 3.07 -25.24
CA GLY A 162 11.49 1.64 -25.58
C GLY A 162 11.95 1.33 -26.99
N TYR A 163 11.99 2.30 -27.91
CA TYR A 163 12.54 2.10 -29.25
C TYR A 163 14.08 2.27 -29.31
N ASP A 164 14.64 3.16 -28.49
CA ASP A 164 16.06 3.56 -28.61
C ASP A 164 16.97 2.89 -27.58
N GLY A 165 16.41 2.24 -26.54
CA GLY A 165 17.18 1.65 -25.44
C GLY A 165 18.00 2.68 -24.64
N ARG A 166 17.68 3.97 -24.77
CA ARG A 166 18.37 5.09 -24.13
C ARG A 166 17.60 5.56 -22.91
N GLY A 167 18.03 5.16 -21.71
CA GLY A 167 17.46 5.67 -20.46
C GLY A 167 17.68 7.18 -20.27
N CYS A 168 17.26 7.74 -19.15
CA CYS A 168 17.50 9.17 -18.83
C CYS A 168 18.98 9.50 -18.45
N GLY A 169 19.92 8.64 -18.83
CA GLY A 169 21.37 8.78 -18.69
C GLY A 169 22.08 8.58 -20.04
N PRO A 170 23.41 8.76 -20.13
CA PRO A 170 24.13 8.49 -21.37
C PRO A 170 23.90 7.05 -21.83
N ALA A 171 23.76 6.84 -23.14
CA ALA A 171 23.54 5.51 -23.71
C ALA A 171 24.63 4.54 -23.23
N VAL A 172 24.23 3.53 -22.46
CA VAL A 172 25.12 2.40 -22.16
C VAL A 172 25.24 1.61 -23.46
N ALA A 173 26.46 1.45 -23.96
CA ALA A 173 26.70 0.67 -25.18
C ALA A 173 26.09 -0.73 -25.00
N PRO A 174 25.41 -1.28 -26.02
CA PRO A 174 24.85 -2.62 -25.93
C PRO A 174 25.98 -3.60 -25.60
N PRO A 175 25.74 -4.62 -24.75
CA PRO A 175 26.71 -5.68 -24.52
C PRO A 175 27.08 -6.31 -25.87
N SER A 176 28.38 -6.49 -26.12
CA SER A 176 28.84 -7.20 -27.30
C SER A 176 28.32 -8.64 -27.22
N LEU A 177 27.59 -9.06 -28.24
CA LEU A 177 27.21 -10.46 -28.40
C LEU A 177 28.51 -11.28 -28.61
N PRO A 178 28.64 -12.45 -27.97
CA PRO A 178 29.77 -13.35 -28.21
C PRO A 178 29.76 -13.91 -29.64
#